data_AF-A0A532T6Z5-F1
#
_entry.id   AF-A0A532T6Z5-F1
#
_cell.length_a   1.000
_cell.length_b   1.000
_cell.length_c   1.000
_cell.angle_alpha   90.00
_cell.angle_beta   90.00
_cell.angle_gamma   90.00
#
_symmetry.space_group_name_H-M   'P 1'
#
loop_
_entity.id
_entity.type
_entity.pdbx_description
1 polymer ?
#
loop_
_entity_poly.entity_id
_entity_poly.type
_entity_poly.pdbx_seq_one_letter_code
_entity_poly.pdbx_strand_id
1 'polypeptide(L)'
;MILKNSFIFYMREKKKKKPLRFFNEAVEYIDKFDTIDMLIEDNTVPLELKDYSSNFLRNEMLDELNNLSNIIKNNPDLKLKALTKAEKQIFQNFIKFYSKCPICGNLNHFFNLKRVFFDDDKKLLIKELIRLMTLNNRKIEKFKIQLGVPCCNCYKNFYEE
;
A
#
# COMPACT_ATOMS: atom_id res chain seq x y z
N MET A 1 8.99 55.38 28.26
CA MET A 1 8.36 54.28 29.00
C MET A 1 8.13 53.12 28.03
N ILE A 2 9.09 52.20 28.01
CA ILE A 2 9.13 50.81 27.53
C ILE A 2 8.35 50.45 26.24
N LEU A 3 9.10 50.35 25.14
CA LEU A 3 8.81 49.55 23.95
C LEU A 3 8.85 48.06 24.30
N LYS A 4 7.76 47.31 24.08
CA LYS A 4 7.75 45.84 24.21
C LYS A 4 8.13 45.20 22.88
N ASN A 5 9.43 44.94 22.73
CA ASN A 5 9.98 43.96 21.80
C ASN A 5 9.39 42.57 22.11
N SER A 6 8.73 41.96 21.14
CA SER A 6 8.39 40.53 21.18
C SER A 6 9.24 39.82 20.14
N PHE A 7 10.45 39.48 20.53
CA PHE A 7 11.37 38.63 19.78
C PHE A 7 10.84 37.18 19.86
N ILE A 8 10.25 36.67 18.79
CA ILE A 8 9.85 35.25 18.71
C ILE A 8 11.10 34.43 18.40
N PHE A 9 11.60 33.76 19.42
CA PHE A 9 12.72 32.83 19.36
C PHE A 9 12.25 31.53 18.70
N TYR A 10 12.62 31.30 17.44
CA TYR A 10 12.33 30.05 16.73
C TYR A 10 13.27 28.95 17.25
N MET A 11 12.83 28.17 18.24
CA MET A 11 13.52 26.94 18.66
C MET A 11 13.38 25.90 17.54
N ARG A 12 14.46 25.69 16.79
CA ARG A 12 14.61 24.58 15.86
C ARG A 12 14.83 23.30 16.66
N GLU A 13 13.76 22.55 16.93
CA GLU A 13 13.87 21.26 17.61
C GLU A 13 14.76 20.32 16.79
N LYS A 14 15.95 20.02 17.33
CA LYS A 14 16.80 18.94 16.83
C LYS A 14 16.08 17.62 17.12
N LYS A 15 15.38 17.06 16.14
CA LYS A 15 14.86 15.68 16.21
C LYS A 15 16.03 14.74 16.54
N LYS A 16 16.08 14.27 17.79
CA LYS A 16 17.00 13.20 18.19
C LYS A 16 16.67 11.98 17.33
N LYS A 17 17.60 11.58 16.47
CA LYS A 17 17.49 10.30 15.75
C LYS A 17 17.42 9.21 16.81
N LYS A 18 16.26 8.55 16.93
CA LYS A 18 16.13 7.36 17.77
C LYS A 18 17.13 6.34 17.22
N PRO A 19 18.03 5.77 18.03
CA PRO A 19 18.91 4.71 17.55
C PRO A 19 18.04 3.55 17.05
N LEU A 20 18.35 3.05 15.86
CA LEU A 20 17.68 1.90 15.26
C LEU A 20 17.94 0.69 16.18
N ARG A 21 16.91 0.27 16.92
CA ARG A 21 17.00 -0.83 17.90
C ARG A 21 17.13 -2.21 17.26
N PHE A 22 16.91 -2.31 15.95
CA PHE A 22 16.90 -3.56 15.20
C PHE A 22 18.21 -4.37 15.31
N PHE A 23 19.35 -3.72 15.51
CA PHE A 23 20.63 -4.43 15.58
C PHE A 23 20.94 -5.01 16.96
N ASN A 24 20.35 -4.49 18.04
CA ASN A 24 20.63 -5.02 19.38
C ASN A 24 19.80 -6.27 19.69
N GLU A 25 18.57 -6.37 19.19
CA GLU A 25 17.76 -7.60 19.31
C GLU A 25 18.43 -8.77 18.58
N ALA A 26 18.97 -8.55 17.38
CA ALA A 26 19.66 -9.60 16.63
C ALA A 26 20.90 -10.16 17.36
N VAL A 27 21.62 -9.32 18.12
CA VAL A 27 22.77 -9.74 18.92
C VAL A 27 22.34 -10.57 20.13
N GLU A 28 21.27 -10.16 20.82
CA GLU A 28 20.71 -10.94 21.93
C GLU A 28 20.20 -12.32 21.50
N TYR A 29 19.73 -12.46 20.25
CA TYR A 29 19.37 -13.77 19.69
C TYR A 29 20.60 -14.66 19.47
N ILE A 30 21.70 -14.11 18.95
CA ILE A 30 22.94 -14.87 18.68
C ILE A 30 23.54 -15.40 20.00
N ASP A 31 23.64 -14.55 21.02
CA ASP A 31 24.14 -14.96 22.35
C ASP A 31 23.26 -16.05 23.01
N LYS A 32 21.95 -16.04 22.70
CA LYS A 32 21.01 -17.07 23.16
C LYS A 32 21.21 -18.42 22.47
N PHE A 33 21.63 -18.43 21.20
CA PHE A 33 21.91 -19.68 20.48
C PHE A 33 23.26 -20.27 20.88
N ASP A 34 24.28 -19.43 21.12
CA ASP A 34 25.59 -19.89 21.62
C ASP A 34 25.46 -20.57 23.00
N THR A 35 24.58 -20.05 23.87
CA THR A 35 24.30 -20.66 25.18
C THR A 35 23.46 -21.95 25.09
N ILE A 36 22.60 -22.07 24.08
CA ILE A 36 21.87 -23.31 23.80
C ILE A 36 22.81 -24.39 23.26
N ASP A 37 23.75 -24.04 22.37
CA ASP A 37 24.74 -24.97 21.85
C ASP A 37 25.69 -25.49 22.95
N MET A 38 26.03 -24.66 23.95
CA MET A 38 26.74 -25.11 25.16
C MET A 38 25.91 -26.05 26.06
N LEU A 39 24.57 -25.95 26.05
CA LEU A 39 23.68 -26.85 26.80
C LEU A 39 23.34 -28.14 26.03
N ILE A 40 23.62 -28.20 24.72
CA ILE A 40 23.34 -29.35 23.86
C ILE A 40 24.39 -30.46 24.01
N GLU A 41 25.60 -30.15 24.48
CA GLU A 41 26.64 -31.16 24.73
C GLU A 41 26.29 -32.09 25.90
N ASP A 42 25.48 -31.62 26.87
CA ASP A 42 24.97 -32.43 27.98
C ASP A 42 23.54 -32.93 27.70
N ASN A 43 23.46 -34.06 26.98
CA ASN A 43 22.31 -34.92 26.62
C ASN A 43 21.01 -34.87 27.48
N THR A 44 20.34 -33.72 27.64
CA THR A 44 19.15 -33.59 28.50
C THR A 44 18.02 -32.74 27.91
N VAL A 45 17.91 -32.64 26.58
CA VAL A 45 16.73 -31.99 25.94
C VAL A 45 15.94 -33.01 25.11
N PRO A 46 14.61 -33.16 25.33
CA PRO A 46 13.74 -34.01 24.52
C PRO A 46 13.84 -33.66 23.04
N LEU A 47 13.99 -34.70 22.21
CA LEU A 47 14.21 -34.63 20.75
C LEU A 47 13.15 -33.78 20.01
N GLU A 48 11.95 -33.66 20.58
CA GLU A 48 10.80 -32.96 20.01
C GLU A 48 10.93 -31.41 20.01
N LEU A 49 11.79 -30.83 20.85
CA LEU A 49 11.97 -29.37 20.94
C LEU A 49 13.02 -28.80 19.97
N LYS A 50 13.92 -29.64 19.43
CA LYS A 50 14.98 -29.20 18.50
C LYS A 50 14.43 -28.88 17.10
N ASP A 51 13.38 -29.57 16.66
CA ASP A 51 12.81 -29.38 15.32
C ASP A 51 11.87 -28.17 15.22
N TYR A 52 11.27 -27.75 16.33
CA TYR A 52 10.37 -26.59 16.36
C TYR A 52 11.13 -25.25 16.28
N SER A 53 12.33 -25.18 16.87
CA SER A 53 13.11 -23.94 16.94
C SER A 53 13.90 -23.65 15.67
N SER A 54 14.42 -24.68 14.97
CA SER A 54 15.24 -24.48 13.77
C SER A 54 14.41 -24.07 12.55
N ASN A 55 13.16 -24.54 12.47
CA ASN A 55 12.26 -24.24 11.36
C ASN A 55 11.43 -22.97 11.57
N PHE A 56 11.34 -22.45 12.80
CA PHE A 56 10.57 -21.23 13.11
C PHE A 56 11.08 -20.03 12.31
N LEU A 57 12.38 -19.72 12.42
CA LEU A 57 12.99 -18.59 11.70
C LEU A 57 12.88 -18.78 10.18
N ARG A 58 13.10 -20.00 9.69
CA ARG A 58 12.97 -20.32 8.27
C ARG A 58 11.55 -20.03 7.77
N ASN A 59 10.54 -20.45 8.50
CA ASN A 59 9.14 -20.27 8.11
C ASN A 59 8.74 -18.79 8.17
N GLU A 60 9.16 -18.06 9.20
CA GLU A 60 8.94 -16.61 9.30
C GLU A 60 9.59 -15.86 8.11
N MET A 61 10.83 -16.22 7.76
CA MET A 61 11.48 -15.66 6.57
C MET A 61 10.75 -16.00 5.27
N LEU A 62 10.24 -17.22 5.13
CA LEU A 62 9.44 -17.62 3.96
C LEU A 62 8.14 -16.83 3.87
N ASP A 63 7.47 -16.60 4.99
CA ASP A 63 6.25 -15.80 5.06
C ASP A 63 6.52 -14.33 4.68
N GLU A 64 7.61 -13.74 5.17
CA GLU A 64 8.01 -12.38 4.77
C GLU A 64 8.42 -12.29 3.29
N LEU A 65 9.11 -13.31 2.75
CA LEU A 65 9.41 -13.38 1.31
C LEU A 65 8.13 -13.46 0.47
N ASN A 66 7.14 -14.23 0.92
CA ASN A 66 5.82 -14.31 0.28
C ASN A 66 5.08 -12.96 0.35
N ASN A 67 5.14 -12.29 1.50
CA ASN A 67 4.57 -10.95 1.68
C ASN A 67 5.20 -9.93 0.73
N LEU A 68 6.54 -9.91 0.63
CA LEU A 68 7.28 -9.06 -0.31
C LEU A 68 6.91 -9.36 -1.77
N SER A 69 6.82 -10.64 -2.14
CA SER A 69 6.39 -11.08 -3.48
C SER A 69 5.00 -10.54 -3.83
N ASN A 70 4.07 -10.60 -2.87
CA ASN A 70 2.71 -10.08 -3.04
C ASN A 70 2.70 -8.55 -3.19
N ILE A 71 3.48 -7.81 -2.40
CA ILE A 71 3.61 -6.35 -2.51
C ILE A 71 4.15 -5.95 -3.89
N ILE A 72 5.16 -6.66 -4.39
CA ILE A 72 5.77 -6.38 -5.71
C ILE A 72 4.77 -6.67 -6.84
N LYS A 73 4.11 -7.84 -6.81
CA LYS A 73 3.11 -8.22 -7.83
C LYS A 73 1.94 -7.23 -7.90
N ASN A 74 1.53 -6.69 -6.75
CA ASN A 74 0.41 -5.76 -6.67
C ASN A 74 0.81 -4.29 -6.85
N ASN A 75 2.06 -4.00 -7.20
CA ASN A 75 2.52 -2.64 -7.42
C ASN A 75 1.95 -2.05 -8.73
N PRO A 76 1.10 -1.01 -8.66
CA PRO A 76 0.46 -0.44 -9.85
C PRO A 76 1.44 0.31 -10.77
N ASP A 77 2.61 0.73 -10.28
CA ASP A 77 3.63 1.38 -11.10
C ASP A 77 4.32 0.38 -12.03
N LEU A 78 4.60 -0.83 -11.54
CA LEU A 78 5.17 -1.90 -12.35
C LEU A 78 4.18 -2.36 -13.42
N LYS A 79 2.91 -2.54 -13.04
CA LYS A 79 1.83 -2.89 -13.99
C LYS A 79 1.67 -1.84 -15.10
N LEU A 80 1.76 -0.54 -14.76
CA LEU A 80 1.69 0.53 -15.76
C LEU A 80 2.86 0.51 -16.76
N LYS A 81 4.08 0.20 -16.31
CA LYS A 81 5.25 0.10 -17.19
C LYS A 81 5.12 -1.05 -18.17
N ALA A 82 4.60 -2.20 -17.70
CA ALA A 82 4.41 -3.43 -18.47
C ALA A 82 3.32 -3.31 -19.55
N LEU A 83 2.42 -2.33 -19.48
CA LEU A 83 1.37 -2.14 -20.48
C LEU A 83 1.92 -1.90 -21.89
N THR A 84 1.26 -2.50 -22.87
CA THR A 84 1.45 -2.20 -24.29
C THR A 84 1.04 -0.77 -24.63
N LYS A 85 1.42 -0.28 -25.81
CA LYS A 85 1.06 1.08 -26.27
C LYS A 85 -0.47 1.28 -26.32
N ALA A 86 -1.22 0.28 -26.77
CA ALA A 86 -2.68 0.32 -26.84
C ALA A 86 -3.32 0.39 -25.45
N GLU A 87 -2.86 -0.44 -24.52
CA GLU A 87 -3.37 -0.44 -23.15
C GLU A 87 -3.04 0.85 -22.40
N LYS A 88 -1.86 1.43 -22.64
CA LYS A 88 -1.50 2.76 -22.10
C LYS A 88 -2.48 3.83 -22.56
N GLN A 89 -2.94 3.77 -23.81
CA GLN A 89 -3.95 4.69 -24.32
C GLN A 89 -5.29 4.52 -23.60
N ILE A 90 -5.74 3.27 -23.39
CA ILE A 90 -6.96 2.96 -22.64
C ILE A 90 -6.85 3.49 -21.21
N PHE A 91 -5.72 3.27 -20.55
CA PHE A 91 -5.46 3.78 -19.21
C PHE A 91 -5.50 5.31 -19.16
N GLN A 92 -4.83 6.01 -20.08
CA GLN A 92 -4.86 7.47 -20.13
C GLN A 92 -6.28 8.01 -20.34
N ASN A 93 -7.05 7.38 -21.23
CA ASN A 93 -8.44 7.73 -21.46
C ASN A 93 -9.28 7.51 -20.20
N PHE A 94 -9.07 6.38 -19.51
CA PHE A 94 -9.76 6.05 -18.25
C PHE A 94 -9.50 7.12 -17.18
N ILE A 95 -8.24 7.49 -16.96
CA ILE A 95 -7.86 8.53 -15.99
C ILE A 95 -8.51 9.87 -16.35
N LYS A 96 -8.49 10.25 -17.63
CA LYS A 96 -9.07 11.51 -18.09
C LYS A 96 -10.59 11.53 -17.90
N PHE A 97 -11.26 10.44 -18.30
CA PHE A 97 -12.72 10.33 -18.26
C PHE A 97 -13.25 10.33 -16.82
N TYR A 98 -12.63 9.56 -15.93
CA TYR A 98 -13.03 9.46 -14.51
C TYR A 98 -12.33 10.46 -13.60
N SER A 99 -11.73 11.52 -14.17
CA SER A 99 -10.99 12.54 -13.41
C SER A 99 -11.85 13.37 -12.48
N LYS A 100 -13.17 13.47 -12.71
CA LYS A 100 -14.11 14.19 -11.86
C LYS A 100 -15.07 13.23 -11.17
N CYS A 101 -15.34 13.48 -9.90
CA CYS A 101 -16.30 12.72 -9.12
C CYS A 101 -17.74 13.05 -9.59
N PRO A 102 -18.59 12.05 -9.86
CA PRO A 102 -19.97 12.29 -10.27
C PRO A 102 -20.83 12.87 -9.13
N ILE A 103 -20.46 12.63 -7.86
CA ILE A 103 -21.27 13.02 -6.70
C ILE A 103 -21.00 14.46 -6.28
N CYS A 104 -19.73 14.84 -6.12
CA CYS A 104 -19.35 16.17 -5.62
C CYS A 104 -18.68 17.07 -6.67
N GLY A 105 -18.40 16.57 -7.87
CA GLY A 105 -17.73 17.33 -8.94
C GLY A 105 -16.22 17.57 -8.75
N ASN A 106 -15.67 17.27 -7.57
CA ASN A 106 -14.23 17.43 -7.29
C ASN A 106 -13.36 16.48 -8.09
N LEU A 107 -12.08 16.83 -8.23
CA LEU A 107 -11.10 15.99 -8.91
C LEU A 107 -10.79 14.73 -8.11
N ASN A 108 -10.77 13.60 -8.80
CA ASN A 108 -10.32 12.33 -8.27
C ASN A 108 -8.79 12.30 -8.19
N HIS A 109 -8.27 11.74 -7.09
CA HIS A 109 -6.84 11.50 -6.96
C HIS A 109 -6.37 10.48 -8.00
N PHE A 110 -5.34 10.84 -8.76
CA PHE A 110 -4.73 9.97 -9.77
C PHE A 110 -4.35 8.60 -9.19
N PHE A 111 -3.74 8.58 -8.00
CA PHE A 111 -3.35 7.34 -7.33
C PHE A 111 -4.53 6.39 -7.10
N ASN A 112 -5.70 6.91 -6.71
CA ASN A 112 -6.88 6.09 -6.47
C ASN A 112 -7.43 5.52 -7.77
N LEU A 113 -7.56 6.33 -8.82
CA LEU A 113 -8.01 5.86 -10.13
C LEU A 113 -7.03 4.83 -10.71
N LYS A 114 -5.73 5.06 -10.55
CA LYS A 114 -4.69 4.12 -10.95
C LYS A 114 -4.82 2.79 -10.21
N ARG A 115 -4.98 2.83 -8.88
CA ARG A 115 -5.20 1.63 -8.06
C ARG A 115 -6.43 0.88 -8.52
N VAL A 116 -7.55 1.57 -8.73
CA VAL A 116 -8.79 0.98 -9.24
C VAL A 116 -8.58 0.31 -10.60
N PHE A 117 -7.85 0.94 -11.53
CA PHE A 117 -7.62 0.37 -12.86
C PHE A 117 -6.77 -0.92 -12.83
N PHE A 118 -5.87 -1.06 -11.85
CA PHE A 118 -4.99 -2.22 -11.71
C PHE A 118 -5.41 -3.21 -10.61
N ASP A 119 -6.63 -3.03 -10.09
CA ASP A 119 -7.23 -3.87 -9.04
C ASP A 119 -7.71 -5.18 -9.67
N ASP A 120 -7.00 -6.28 -9.39
CA ASP A 120 -7.28 -7.59 -9.99
C ASP A 120 -8.63 -8.16 -9.51
N ASP A 121 -9.06 -7.81 -8.30
CA ASP A 121 -10.31 -8.28 -7.70
C ASP A 121 -11.53 -7.63 -8.37
N LYS A 122 -11.33 -6.47 -9.02
CA LYS A 122 -12.38 -5.67 -9.65
C LYS A 122 -12.33 -5.67 -11.17
N LYS A 123 -11.68 -6.67 -11.79
CA LYS A 123 -11.56 -6.79 -13.26
C LYS A 123 -12.88 -6.64 -14.02
N LEU A 124 -13.96 -7.24 -13.53
CA LEU A 124 -15.27 -7.14 -14.17
C LEU A 124 -15.82 -5.71 -14.12
N LEU A 125 -15.71 -5.05 -12.98
CA LEU A 125 -16.11 -3.65 -12.81
C LEU A 125 -15.28 -2.72 -13.73
N ILE A 126 -13.96 -2.91 -13.79
CA ILE A 126 -13.07 -2.11 -14.63
C ILE A 126 -13.41 -2.29 -16.12
N LYS A 127 -13.67 -3.52 -16.55
CA LYS A 127 -14.08 -3.81 -17.93
C LYS A 127 -15.38 -3.09 -18.29
N GLU A 128 -16.33 -3.05 -17.36
CA GLU A 128 -17.59 -2.34 -17.55
C GLU A 128 -17.39 -0.81 -17.57
N LEU A 129 -16.56 -0.26 -16.68
CA LEU A 129 -16.21 1.15 -16.69
C LEU A 129 -15.53 1.57 -18.00
N ILE A 130 -14.67 0.71 -18.58
CA ILE A 130 -14.07 0.95 -19.90
C ILE A 130 -15.14 0.90 -21.00
N ARG A 131 -16.12 -0.01 -20.92
CA ARG A 131 -17.25 -0.07 -21.87
C ARG A 131 -18.14 1.18 -21.77
N LEU A 132 -18.42 1.66 -20.56
CA LEU A 132 -19.22 2.87 -20.36
C LEU A 132 -18.52 4.11 -20.91
N MET A 133 -17.19 4.17 -20.84
CA MET A 133 -16.39 5.24 -21.45
C MET A 133 -16.61 5.34 -22.98
N THR A 134 -16.82 4.21 -23.68
CA THR A 134 -17.07 4.22 -25.13
C THR A 134 -18.52 4.50 -25.50
N LEU A 135 -19.46 4.24 -24.59
CA LEU A 135 -20.90 4.47 -24.78
C LEU A 135 -21.32 5.94 -24.57
N ASN A 136 -20.48 6.74 -23.93
CA ASN A 136 -20.85 8.05 -23.39
C ASN A 136 -21.06 9.18 -24.42
N ASN A 137 -21.28 8.87 -25.70
CA ASN A 137 -21.28 9.90 -26.75
C ASN A 137 -22.66 10.49 -27.11
N ARG A 138 -23.82 9.83 -26.88
CA ARG A 138 -25.13 10.40 -27.30
C ARG A 138 -26.39 9.97 -26.54
N LYS A 139 -26.42 8.76 -25.95
CA LYS A 139 -27.66 8.22 -25.34
C LYS A 139 -27.77 8.53 -23.85
N ILE A 140 -26.67 8.48 -23.11
CA ILE A 140 -26.65 8.60 -21.64
C ILE A 140 -26.91 10.04 -21.20
N GLU A 141 -26.41 11.04 -21.94
CA GLU A 141 -26.69 12.46 -21.67
C GLU A 141 -28.19 12.78 -21.70
N LYS A 142 -28.97 12.13 -22.57
CA LYS A 142 -30.43 12.31 -22.65
C LYS A 142 -31.15 11.87 -21.38
N PHE A 143 -30.61 10.91 -20.65
CA PHE A 143 -31.21 10.36 -19.43
C PHE A 143 -30.65 10.99 -18.14
N LYS A 144 -29.75 12.00 -18.24
CA LYS A 144 -29.09 12.63 -17.08
C LYS A 144 -28.45 11.64 -16.10
N ILE A 145 -28.05 10.46 -16.58
CA ILE A 145 -27.40 9.45 -15.74
C ILE A 145 -25.95 9.88 -15.51
N GLN A 146 -25.58 10.11 -14.25
CA GLN A 146 -24.22 10.45 -13.86
C GLN A 146 -23.40 9.17 -13.65
N LEU A 147 -22.64 8.77 -14.67
CA LEU A 147 -21.71 7.65 -14.58
C LEU A 147 -20.33 8.16 -14.16
N GLY A 148 -19.71 7.51 -13.19
CA GLY A 148 -18.37 7.89 -12.75
C GLY A 148 -17.83 7.05 -11.60
N VAL A 149 -16.59 7.34 -11.21
CA VAL A 149 -15.93 6.77 -10.04
C VAL A 149 -16.00 7.79 -8.89
N PRO A 150 -16.52 7.42 -7.70
CA PRO A 150 -16.58 8.33 -6.56
C PRO A 150 -15.18 8.70 -6.06
N CYS A 151 -15.01 9.93 -5.54
CA CYS A 151 -13.76 10.32 -4.88
C CYS A 151 -13.63 9.65 -3.52
N CYS A 152 -12.43 9.68 -2.94
CA CYS A 152 -12.17 9.04 -1.64
C CYS A 152 -13.12 9.53 -0.55
N ASN A 153 -13.44 10.82 -0.50
CA ASN A 153 -14.31 11.37 0.53
C ASN A 153 -15.75 10.90 0.34
N CYS A 154 -16.26 10.93 -0.89
CA CYS A 154 -17.59 10.40 -1.18
C CYS A 154 -17.64 8.89 -0.89
N TYR A 155 -16.66 8.11 -1.34
CA TYR A 155 -16.61 6.68 -1.08
C TYR A 155 -16.68 6.37 0.42
N LYS A 156 -15.88 7.07 1.24
CA LYS A 156 -15.93 6.92 2.70
C LYS A 156 -17.31 7.22 3.27
N ASN A 157 -17.88 8.38 2.92
CA ASN A 157 -19.16 8.83 3.46
C ASN A 157 -20.34 7.89 3.11
N PHE A 158 -20.25 7.11 2.03
CA PHE A 158 -21.34 6.23 1.59
C PHE A 158 -21.12 4.74 1.94
N TYR A 159 -19.88 4.32 2.19
CA TYR A 159 -19.53 2.88 2.25
C TYR A 159 -18.59 2.48 3.40
N GLU A 160 -17.96 3.44 4.09
CA GLU A 160 -17.17 3.18 5.30
C GLU A 160 -17.88 3.85 6.49
N GLU A 161 -18.87 3.16 7.05
CA GLU A 161 -19.36 3.42 8.43
C GLU A 161 -18.45 2.72 9.45
#